data_AF-A0A1Y2FWA1-F1
#
_entry.id   AF-A0A1Y2FWA1-F1
#
_cell.length_a   1.000
_cell.length_b   1.000
_cell.length_c   1.000
_cell.angle_alpha   90.00
_cell.angle_beta   90.00
_cell.angle_gamma   90.00
#
_symmetry.space_group_name_H-M   'P 1'
#
loop_
_entity.id
_entity.type
_entity.pdbx_description
1 polymer ?
#
loop_
_entity_poly.entity_id
_entity_poly.type
_entity_poly.pdbx_seq_one_letter_code
_entity_poly.pdbx_strand_id
1 'polypeptide(L)'
;MIFLILAQKMPEFEHETSGAHVEEHEAIHEGMGRYSAYLAKCKSSPSSFNAEEFRKILQSWGPILFYHLDAEVISLSHANLRRYYTLAEVKELFPW
;
A
#
# COMPACT_ATOMS: atom_id res chain seq x y z
N MET A 1 9.56 -2.82 2.29
CA MET A 1 8.19 -3.07 2.78
C MET A 1 8.22 -4.24 3.75
N ILE A 2 7.38 -4.26 4.79
CA ILE A 2 7.41 -5.28 5.85
C ILE A 2 7.05 -6.70 5.36
N PHE A 3 6.44 -6.83 4.18
CA PHE A 3 5.97 -8.11 3.64
C PHE A 3 7.06 -9.15 3.41
N LEU A 4 8.31 -8.76 3.11
CA LEU A 4 9.42 -9.72 3.01
C LEU A 4 9.70 -10.43 4.33
N ILE A 5 9.47 -9.74 5.46
CA ILE A 5 9.60 -10.34 6.79
C ILE A 5 8.38 -11.21 7.07
N LEU A 6 7.17 -10.72 6.74
CA LEU A 6 5.94 -11.46 6.95
C LEU A 6 5.92 -12.79 6.17
N ALA A 7 6.42 -12.79 4.93
CA ALA A 7 6.53 -13.94 4.05
C ALA A 7 7.33 -15.11 4.66
N GLN A 8 8.20 -14.85 5.64
CA GLN A 8 8.96 -15.92 6.32
C GLN A 8 8.06 -16.88 7.11
N LYS A 9 6.88 -16.43 7.55
CA LYS A 9 5.91 -17.26 8.29
C LYS A 9 4.51 -17.26 7.71
N MET A 10 4.20 -16.38 6.77
CA MET A 10 2.87 -16.19 6.19
C MET A 10 2.96 -16.37 4.66
N PRO A 11 2.67 -17.58 4.14
CA PRO A 11 2.81 -17.91 2.72
C PRO A 11 1.97 -17.03 1.79
N GLU A 12 0.92 -16.38 2.31
CA GLU A 12 0.14 -15.39 1.56
C GLU A 12 0.93 -14.13 1.14
N PHE A 13 2.12 -13.92 1.71
CA PHE A 13 3.04 -12.82 1.38
C PHE A 13 4.29 -13.27 0.58
N GLU A 14 4.41 -14.54 0.19
CA GLU A 14 5.51 -15.01 -0.67
C GLU A 14 5.37 -14.49 -2.11
N HIS A 15 6.46 -14.02 -2.71
CA HIS A 15 6.41 -13.38 -4.03
C HIS A 15 5.79 -14.25 -5.16
N GLU A 16 5.92 -15.57 -5.11
CA GLU A 16 5.32 -16.47 -6.11
C GLU A 16 3.80 -16.66 -5.94
N THR A 17 3.29 -16.55 -4.72
CA THR A 17 1.85 -16.65 -4.40
C THR A 17 1.17 -15.28 -4.31
N SER A 18 1.94 -14.23 -4.04
CA SER A 18 1.52 -12.84 -3.82
C SER A 18 1.67 -11.95 -5.06
N GLY A 19 1.74 -12.51 -6.27
CA GLY A 19 1.90 -11.73 -7.50
C GLY A 19 0.93 -10.55 -7.59
N ALA A 20 -0.33 -10.75 -7.18
CA ALA A 20 -1.34 -9.69 -7.10
C ALA A 20 -0.98 -8.57 -6.10
N HIS A 21 -0.46 -8.89 -4.91
CA HIS A 21 -0.03 -7.89 -3.94
C HIS A 21 1.13 -7.02 -4.46
N VAL A 22 2.09 -7.63 -5.17
CA VAL A 22 3.23 -6.88 -5.73
C VAL A 22 2.74 -5.91 -6.81
N GLU A 23 1.91 -6.38 -7.73
CA GLU A 23 1.31 -5.56 -8.78
C GLU A 23 0.46 -4.40 -8.22
N GLU A 24 -0.30 -4.66 -7.15
CA GLU A 24 -1.08 -3.63 -6.42
C GLU A 24 -0.16 -2.52 -5.87
N HIS A 25 0.92 -2.90 -5.19
CA HIS A 25 1.87 -1.92 -4.66
C HIS A 25 2.54 -1.12 -5.77
N GLU A 26 2.95 -1.75 -6.86
CA GLU A 26 3.54 -1.05 -8.01
C GLU A 26 2.56 -0.01 -8.58
N ALA A 27 1.29 -0.37 -8.78
CA ALA A 27 0.26 0.54 -9.26
C ALA A 27 0.00 1.71 -8.30
N ILE A 28 -0.03 1.44 -6.99
CA ILE A 28 -0.18 2.47 -5.94
C ILE A 28 1.04 3.41 -5.95
N HIS A 29 2.26 2.89 -6.03
CA HIS A 29 3.49 3.68 -6.07
C HIS A 29 3.56 4.57 -7.32
N GLU A 30 3.19 4.04 -8.49
CA GLU A 30 3.12 4.82 -9.72
C GLU A 30 2.07 5.95 -9.62
N GLY A 31 0.89 5.64 -9.08
CA GLY A 31 -0.16 6.62 -8.81
C GLY A 31 0.27 7.73 -7.86
N MET A 32 0.94 7.37 -6.76
CA MET A 32 1.51 8.30 -5.78
C MET A 32 2.64 9.16 -6.35
N GLY A 33 3.44 8.61 -7.28
CA GLY A 33 4.44 9.36 -8.02
C GLY A 33 3.81 10.46 -8.89
N ARG A 34 2.77 10.11 -9.66
CA ARG A 34 1.99 11.07 -10.47
C ARG A 34 1.34 12.15 -9.61
N TYR A 35 0.74 11.76 -8.48
CA TYR A 35 0.17 12.69 -7.49
C TYR A 35 1.22 13.68 -6.96
N SER A 36 2.37 13.16 -6.52
CA SER A 36 3.45 13.99 -5.96
C SER A 36 4.02 14.97 -6.99
N ALA A 37 4.25 14.51 -8.22
CA ALA A 37 4.72 15.36 -9.31
C ALA A 37 3.72 16.47 -9.65
N TYR A 38 2.42 16.15 -9.69
CA TYR A 38 1.36 17.12 -9.94
C TYR A 38 1.27 18.19 -8.85
N LEU A 39 1.34 17.78 -7.58
CA LEU A 39 1.36 18.73 -6.47
C LEU A 39 2.61 19.61 -6.48
N ALA A 40 3.78 19.07 -6.82
CA ALA A 40 5.01 19.84 -6.95
C ALA A 40 4.88 20.92 -8.04
N LYS A 41 4.32 20.56 -9.21
CA LYS A 41 3.99 21.50 -10.28
C LYS A 41 3.06 22.61 -9.78
N CYS A 42 1.94 22.27 -9.14
CA CYS A 42 0.98 23.24 -8.63
C CYS A 42 1.58 24.15 -7.54
N LYS A 43 2.47 23.62 -6.68
CA LYS A 43 3.19 24.44 -5.69
C LYS A 43 4.12 25.45 -6.35
N SER A 44 4.81 25.06 -7.42
CA SER A 44 5.71 25.95 -8.19
C SER A 44 4.97 27.00 -9.02
N SER A 45 3.76 26.68 -9.48
CA SER A 45 2.90 27.56 -10.28
C SER A 45 1.44 27.36 -9.88
N PRO A 46 0.93 28.07 -8.87
CA PRO A 46 -0.44 27.85 -8.37
C PRO A 46 -1.55 27.95 -9.42
N SER A 47 -1.36 28.75 -10.46
CA SER A 47 -2.27 28.87 -11.61
C SER A 47 -2.35 27.62 -12.48
N SER A 48 -1.44 26.66 -12.31
CA SER A 48 -1.45 25.39 -13.06
C SER A 48 -2.39 24.34 -12.46
N PHE A 49 -3.04 24.64 -11.33
CA PHE A 49 -3.98 23.71 -10.72
C PHE A 49 -5.22 23.53 -11.59
N ASN A 50 -5.62 22.28 -11.76
CA ASN A 50 -6.78 21.85 -12.50
C ASN A 50 -7.46 20.72 -11.72
N ALA A 51 -8.67 20.98 -11.23
CA ALA A 51 -9.40 20.05 -10.39
C ALA A 51 -9.75 18.73 -11.10
N GLU A 52 -9.98 18.75 -12.42
CA GLU A 52 -10.29 17.55 -13.20
C GLU A 52 -9.07 16.65 -13.37
N GLU A 53 -7.91 17.23 -13.70
CA GLU A 53 -6.64 16.50 -13.79
C GLU A 53 -6.26 15.90 -12.43
N PHE A 54 -6.38 16.69 -11.36
CA PHE A 54 -6.15 16.22 -9.99
C PHE A 54 -7.06 15.04 -9.63
N ARG A 55 -8.36 15.13 -9.97
CA ARG A 55 -9.31 14.04 -9.77
C ARG A 55 -8.92 12.80 -10.56
N LYS A 56 -8.53 12.92 -11.83
CA LYS A 56 -8.10 11.79 -12.68
C LYS A 56 -6.90 11.08 -12.07
N ILE A 57 -5.94 11.82 -11.52
CA ILE A 57 -4.79 11.24 -10.83
C ILE A 57 -5.26 10.42 -9.63
N LEU A 58 -6.10 10.96 -8.75
CA LEU A 58 -6.63 10.23 -7.60
C LEU A 58 -7.43 8.98 -8.02
N GLN A 59 -8.24 9.09 -9.07
CA GLN A 59 -9.04 7.98 -9.59
C GLN A 59 -8.19 6.86 -10.21
N SER A 60 -6.97 7.16 -10.67
CA SER A 60 -6.11 6.18 -11.34
C SER A 60 -5.53 5.11 -10.40
N TRP A 61 -5.49 5.37 -9.09
CA TRP A 61 -4.90 4.44 -8.11
C TRP A 61 -5.69 4.35 -6.78
N GLY A 62 -6.63 5.27 -6.53
CA GLY A 62 -7.46 5.25 -5.32
C GLY A 62 -8.26 3.94 -5.14
N PRO A 63 -8.97 3.43 -6.16
CA PRO A 63 -9.71 2.18 -6.02
C PRO A 63 -8.84 0.98 -5.61
N ILE A 64 -7.65 0.84 -6.20
CA ILE A 64 -6.73 -0.25 -5.87
C ILE A 64 -6.11 -0.07 -4.49
N LEU A 65 -5.85 1.17 -4.06
CA LEU A 65 -5.43 1.46 -2.68
C LEU A 65 -6.48 0.99 -1.67
N PHE A 66 -7.75 1.36 -1.84
CA PHE A 66 -8.79 0.98 -0.89
C PHE A 66 -9.01 -0.53 -0.85
N TYR A 67 -9.04 -1.18 -2.02
CA TYR A 67 -9.09 -2.64 -2.10
C TYR A 67 -7.94 -3.31 -1.34
N HIS A 68 -6.73 -2.83 -1.58
CA HIS A 68 -5.52 -3.35 -0.95
C HIS A 68 -5.54 -3.19 0.58
N LEU A 69 -5.90 -2.00 1.08
CA LEU A 69 -6.00 -1.74 2.51
C LEU A 69 -7.07 -2.62 3.19
N ASP A 70 -8.21 -2.86 2.53
CA ASP A 70 -9.25 -3.76 3.05
C ASP A 70 -8.74 -5.20 3.16
N ALA A 71 -7.94 -5.66 2.19
CA ALA A 71 -7.33 -6.98 2.23
C ALA A 71 -6.29 -7.10 3.37
N GLU A 72 -5.49 -6.06 3.59
CA GLU A 72 -4.49 -6.01 4.66
C GLU A 72 -5.10 -6.04 6.05
N VAL A 73 -6.27 -5.43 6.26
CA VAL A 73 -6.98 -5.52 7.55
C VAL A 73 -7.27 -6.97 7.92
N ILE A 74 -7.61 -7.80 6.94
CA ILE A 74 -7.91 -9.22 7.14
C ILE A 74 -6.61 -10.00 7.38
N SER A 75 -5.63 -9.84 6.48
CA SER A 75 -4.38 -10.61 6.51
C SER A 75 -3.50 -10.26 7.72
N LEU A 76 -3.46 -9.00 8.13
CA LEU A 76 -2.72 -8.50 9.29
C LEU A 76 -3.59 -8.38 10.55
N SER A 77 -4.82 -8.91 10.54
CA SER A 77 -5.67 -8.94 11.73
C SER A 77 -5.01 -9.70 12.88
N HIS A 78 -5.33 -9.32 14.12
CA HIS A 78 -4.86 -10.06 15.31
C HIS A 78 -5.23 -11.55 15.26
N ALA A 79 -6.35 -11.89 14.61
CA ALA A 79 -6.85 -13.26 14.50
C ALA A 79 -5.98 -14.09 13.54
N ASN A 80 -5.45 -13.48 12.49
CA ASN A 80 -4.54 -14.14 11.56
C ASN A 80 -3.10 -14.14 12.08
N LEU A 81 -2.59 -13.00 12.56
CA LEU A 81 -1.20 -12.88 13.07
C LEU A 81 -0.89 -13.88 14.19
N ARG A 82 -1.81 -14.10 15.13
CA ARG A 82 -1.60 -15.06 16.24
C ARG A 82 -1.44 -16.52 15.79
N ARG A 83 -1.75 -16.84 14.53
CA ARG A 83 -1.54 -18.18 13.96
C ARG A 83 -0.07 -18.42 13.63
N TYR A 84 0.70 -17.36 13.43
CA TYR A 84 2.08 -17.40 12.91
C TYR A 84 3.11 -16.77 13.85
N TYR A 85 2.70 -15.78 14.65
CA TYR A 85 3.57 -14.98 15.50
C TYR A 85 3.13 -14.98 16.96
N THR A 86 4.11 -14.96 17.86
CA THR A 86 3.91 -14.65 19.27
C THR A 86 3.68 -13.15 19.46
N LEU A 87 3.13 -12.76 20.62
CA LEU A 87 2.96 -11.34 20.96
C LEU A 87 4.28 -10.57 21.02
N ALA A 88 5.38 -11.22 21.43
CA ALA A 88 6.70 -10.59 21.45
C ALA A 88 7.18 -10.27 20.03
N GLU A 89 7.07 -11.22 19.11
CA GLU A 89 7.45 -11.04 17.70
C GLU A 89 6.58 -9.97 17.02
N VAL A 90 5.27 -9.92 17.29
CA VAL A 90 4.39 -8.85 16.75
C VAL A 90 4.83 -7.47 17.22
N LYS A 91 5.26 -7.33 18.49
CA LYS A 91 5.78 -6.05 19.01
C LYS A 91 7.09 -5.62 18.36
N GLU A 92 7.92 -6.58 17.98
CA GLU A 92 9.16 -6.30 17.24
C GLU A 92 8.89 -5.92 15.78
N LEU A 93 7.90 -6.57 15.15
CA LEU A 93 7.51 -6.31 13.75
C LEU A 93 6.82 -4.95 13.57
N PHE A 94 5.97 -4.57 14.51
CA PHE A 94 5.20 -3.32 14.46
C PHE A 94 5.54 -2.44 15.67
N PRO A 95 6.72 -1.80 15.67
CA PRO A 95 7.08 -0.84 16.71
C PRO A 95 6.29 0.44 16.46
N TRP A 96 5.18 0.60 17.17
CA TRP A 96 4.47 1.88 17.28
C TRP A 96 5.10 2.74 18.37
#